data_AF-A0A522ADL5-F1
#
_entry.id   AF-A0A522ADL5-F1
#
_cell.length_a   1.000
_cell.length_b   1.000
_cell.length_c   1.000
_cell.angle_alpha   90.00
_cell.angle_beta   90.00
_cell.angle_gamma   90.00
#
_symmetry.space_group_name_H-M   'P 1'
#
loop_
_entity.id
_entity.type
_entity.pdbx_description
1 polymer ?
#
loop_
_entity_poly.entity_id
_entity_poly.type
_entity_poly.pdbx_seq_one_letter_code
_entity_poly.pdbx_strand_id
1 'polypeptide(L)' 'EMERVLSAPFIVSDSYGTRCTTALLMHRDGTVYFAEQSYRRGRATERRDYRFQREPSGA' A
#
# COMPACT_ATOMS: atom_id res chain seq x y z
N GLU A 1 15.35 -9.35 -19.57
CA GLU A 1 15.47 -8.13 -18.73
C GLU A 1 14.26 -7.87 -17.84
N MET A 2 13.02 -7.97 -18.34
CA MET A 2 11.79 -7.76 -17.55
C MET A 2 11.71 -8.62 -16.27
N GLU A 3 12.11 -9.89 -16.34
CA GLU A 3 12.15 -10.79 -15.18
C GLU A 3 12.97 -10.24 -14.00
N ARG A 4 14.05 -9.49 -14.28
CA ARG A 4 14.88 -8.85 -13.24
C ARG A 4 14.15 -7.67 -12.61
N VAL A 5 13.45 -6.87 -13.41
CA VAL A 5 12.65 -5.71 -12.96
C VAL A 5 11.50 -6.16 -12.07
N LEU A 6 10.84 -7.27 -12.41
CA LEU A 6 9.71 -7.84 -11.66
C LEU A 6 10.11 -8.52 -10.34
N SER A 7 11.39 -8.83 -10.15
CA SER A 7 11.88 -9.46 -8.92
C SER A 7 12.06 -8.49 -7.75
N ALA A 8 12.00 -7.18 -8.01
CA ALA A 8 12.16 -6.17 -6.97
C ALA A 8 10.87 -6.01 -6.15
N PRO A 9 10.93 -5.94 -4.81
CA PRO A 9 9.75 -5.68 -3.98
C PRO A 9 9.13 -4.30 -4.22
N PHE A 10 9.93 -3.35 -4.73
CA PHE A 10 9.47 -2.04 -5.20
C PHE A 10 10.07 -1.76 -6.57
N ILE A 11 9.21 -1.77 -7.58
CA ILE A 11 9.64 -1.69 -8.97
C ILE A 11 9.66 -0.23 -9.38
N VAL A 12 10.82 0.24 -9.86
CA VAL A 12 10.96 1.58 -10.43
C VAL A 12 11.52 1.42 -11.85
N SER A 13 10.68 1.66 -12.85
CA SER A 13 11.09 1.84 -14.24
C SER A 13 10.24 2.92 -14.91
N ASP A 14 10.64 3.36 -16.10
CA ASP A 14 9.94 4.43 -16.80
C ASP A 14 8.55 4.01 -17.32
N SER A 15 8.39 2.74 -17.70
CA SER A 15 7.15 2.19 -18.28
C SER A 15 6.35 1.29 -17.33
N TYR A 16 6.95 0.78 -16.25
CA TYR A 16 6.30 -0.11 -15.29
C TYR A 16 6.87 0.04 -13.87
N GLY A 17 6.02 0.15 -12.86
CA GLY A 17 6.50 0.30 -11.50
C GLY A 17 5.41 0.31 -10.45
N THR A 18 5.82 0.24 -9.19
CA THR A 18 4.94 0.30 -8.03
C THR A 18 4.23 1.66 -8.00
N ARG A 19 2.89 1.63 -8.06
CA ARG A 19 2.05 2.84 -8.04
C ARG A 19 1.63 3.28 -6.65
N CYS A 20 1.50 2.33 -5.73
CA CYS A 20 1.24 2.62 -4.33
C CYS A 20 1.79 1.51 -3.43
N THR A 21 1.91 1.82 -2.14
CA THR A 21 2.18 0.86 -1.07
C THR A 21 1.15 1.09 0.01
N THR A 22 0.49 0.02 0.42
CA THR A 22 -0.60 0.07 1.41
C THR A 22 -0.22 -0.78 2.61
N ALA A 23 -0.34 -0.22 3.80
CA ALA A 23 -0.18 -0.89 5.08
C ALA A 23 -1.51 -0.88 5.84
N LEU A 24 -1.89 -2.05 6.35
CA LEU A 24 -3.05 -2.24 7.22
C LEU A 24 -2.55 -2.71 8.58
N LEU A 25 -2.79 -1.93 9.64
CA LEU A 25 -2.52 -2.34 11.01
C LEU A 25 -3.87 -2.65 11.66
N MET A 26 -4.06 -3.91 12.05
CA MET A 26 -5.29 -4.39 12.68
C MET A 26 -5.01 -4.69 14.15
N HIS A 27 -5.70 -3.98 15.03
CA HIS A 27 -5.59 -4.19 16.47
C HIS A 27 -6.67 -5.17 16.96
N ARG A 28 -6.40 -5.83 18.09
CA ARG A 28 -7.33 -6.78 18.72
C ARG A 28 -8.65 -6.11 19.16
N ASP A 29 -8.61 -4.81 19.47
CA ASP A 29 -9.77 -4.02 19.87
C ASP A 29 -10.71 -3.67 18.70
N GLY A 30 -10.38 -4.08 17.48
CA GLY A 30 -11.15 -3.79 16.27
C GLY A 30 -10.70 -2.53 15.53
N THR A 31 -9.77 -1.74 16.09
CA THR A 31 -9.22 -0.58 15.39
C THR A 31 -8.39 -1.02 14.18
N VAL A 32 -8.68 -0.43 13.03
CA VAL A 32 -7.88 -0.58 11.81
C VAL A 32 -7.27 0.76 11.45
N TYR A 33 -5.97 0.75 11.20
CA TYR A 33 -5.25 1.84 10.56
C TYR A 33 -4.92 1.45 9.14
N PHE A 34 -5.33 2.28 8.19
CA PHE A 34 -4.97 2.20 6.79
C PHE A 34 -4.00 3.33 6.49
N ALA A 35 -2.85 3.00 5.91
CA ALA A 35 -1.91 3.98 5.38
C ALA A 35 -1.52 3.59 3.96
N GLU A 36 -1.76 4.47 3.00
CA GLU A 36 -1.34 4.27 1.61
C GLU A 36 -0.47 5.44 1.15
N GLN A 37 0.67 5.11 0.56
CA GLN A 37 1.53 6.06 -0.14
C GLN A 37 1.49 5.76 -1.64
N SER A 38 1.06 6.73 -2.44
CA SER A 38 1.14 6.67 -3.90
C SER A 38 2.52 7.12 -4.41
N TYR A 39 2.90 6.63 -5.59
CA TYR A 39 4.15 6.97 -6.27
C TYR A 39 3.92 7.26 -7.76
N ARG A 40 4.71 8.18 -8.30
CA ARG A 40 4.86 8.40 -9.74
C ARG A 40 6.33 8.38 -10.08
N ARG A 41 6.74 7.43 -10.95
CA ARG A 41 8.16 7.24 -11.33
C ARG A 41 9.09 7.15 -10.11
N GLY A 42 8.70 6.35 -9.11
CA GLY A 42 9.46 6.16 -7.86
C GLY A 42 9.44 7.34 -6.88
N ARG A 43 8.77 8.46 -7.21
CA ARG A 43 8.62 9.61 -6.31
C ARG A 43 7.28 9.54 -5.58
N ALA A 44 7.30 9.69 -4.27
CA ALA A 44 6.09 9.77 -3.45
C ALA A 44 5.20 10.94 -3.91
N THR A 45 3.90 10.69 -4.00
CA THR A 45 2.89 11.69 -4.33
C THR A 45 1.88 11.81 -3.19
N GLU A 46 0.63 11.41 -3.40
CA GLU A 46 -0.42 11.49 -2.40
C GLU A 46 -0.24 10.42 -1.32
N ARG A 47 -0.55 10.80 -0.08
CA ARG A 47 -0.66 9.89 1.06
C ARG A 47 -2.08 9.92 1.61
N ARG A 48 -2.64 8.74 1.88
CA ARG A 48 -3.97 8.57 2.48
C ARG A 48 -3.83 7.79 3.77
N ASP A 49 -4.29 8.38 4.87
CA ASP A 49 -4.34 7.73 6.17
C ASP A 49 -5.79 7.71 6.66
N TYR A 50 -6.29 6.53 7.01
CA TYR A 50 -7.63 6.35 7.58
C TYR A 50 -7.54 5.55 8.87
N ARG A 51 -8.43 5.88 9.80
CA ARG A 51 -8.68 5.10 11.00
C ARG A 51 -10.17 4.76 11.06
N PHE A 52 -10.48 3.50 11.17
CA PHE A 52 -11.86 3.03 11.27
C PHE A 52 -11.97 1.82 12.20
N GLN A 53 -13.19 1.50 12.61
CA GLN A 53 -13.49 0.27 13.34
C GLN A 53 -13.84 -0.83 12.34
N ARG A 54 -13.33 -2.04 12.56
CA ARG A 54 -13.74 -3.19 11.77
C ARG A 54 -15.18 -3.53 12.13
N GLU A 55 -16.04 -3.65 11.13
CA GLU A 55 -17.38 -4.17 11.34
C GLU A 55 -17.31 -5.54 12.05
N PRO A 56 -18.17 -5.80 13.05
CA PRO A 56 -18.29 -7.13 13.61
C PRO A 56 -18.60 -8.09 12.47
N SER A 57 -17.79 -9.13 12.31
CA SER A 57 -18.16 -10.24 11.44
C SER A 57 -19.40 -10.88 12.05
N GLY A 58 -20.57 -10.61 11.46
CA GLY A 58 -21.85 -11.14 11.94
C GLY A 58 -21.75 -12.64 12.19
N ALA A 59 -22.10 -13.04 13.41
CA ALA A 59 -22.32 -14.41 13.82
C ALA A 59 -23.83 -14.64 13.92
#